data_AF-A0A932NHY6-F1
#
_entry.id   AF-A0A932NHY6-F1
#
_cell.length_a   1.000
_cell.length_b   1.000
_cell.length_c   1.000
_cell.angle_alpha   90.00
_cell.angle_beta   90.00
_cell.angle_gamma   90.00
#
_symmetry.space_group_name_H-M   'P 1'
#
loop_
_entity.id
_entity.type
_entity.pdbx_description
1 polymer ?
#
loop_
_entity_poly.entity_id
_entity_poly.type
_entity_poly.pdbx_seq_one_letter_code
_entity_poly.pdbx_strand_id
1 'polypeptide(L)'
;MENGIREKIFGVLFAACVAGGIYVFRSRPPAPAPGLSSPPPAAAPAEPPPNLPRLEESDSFVRQRAGALSTSSLLAEWLKLDELIARMSTAMGLIAQGKVPRDSFTTLGPRGKFPVKTVGGKLYVDPRGYARYDAFAGLVRSLNAAATAKVLLELAPLFEQAQGLRRFHP
;
A
#
# COMPACT_ATOMS: atom_id res chain seq x y z
N MET A 1 -11.09 52.76 32.96
CA MET A 1 -10.26 51.73 33.64
C MET A 1 -10.83 50.31 33.46
N GLU A 2 -11.64 50.05 32.43
CA GLU A 2 -12.50 48.85 32.34
C GLU A 2 -11.96 47.72 31.43
N ASN A 3 -10.91 47.99 30.63
CA ASN A 3 -10.38 47.04 29.66
C ASN A 3 -9.35 46.05 30.25
N GLY A 4 -8.65 46.44 31.33
CA GLY A 4 -7.60 45.60 31.94
C GLY A 4 -8.12 44.40 32.74
N ILE A 5 -9.41 44.40 33.11
CA ILE A 5 -10.04 43.28 33.84
C ILE A 5 -10.53 42.22 32.84
N ARG A 6 -11.02 42.63 31.67
CA ARG A 6 -11.53 41.73 30.62
C ARG A 6 -10.42 40.90 29.97
N GLU A 7 -9.23 41.48 29.76
CA GLU A 7 -8.05 40.74 29.27
C GLU A 7 -7.56 39.67 30.26
N LYS A 8 -7.52 40.00 31.55
CA LYS A 8 -7.11 39.05 32.60
C LYS A 8 -8.08 37.88 32.74
N ILE A 9 -9.38 38.15 32.61
CA ILE A 9 -10.43 37.12 32.62
C ILE A 9 -10.29 36.18 31.40
N PHE A 10 -10.03 36.73 30.21
CA PHE A 10 -9.79 35.93 29.01
C PHE A 10 -8.53 35.06 29.13
N GLY A 11 -7.44 35.61 29.69
CA GLY A 11 -6.21 34.86 29.92
C GLY A 11 -6.39 33.69 30.89
N VAL A 12 -7.15 33.88 31.98
CA VAL A 12 -7.44 32.82 32.96
C VAL A 12 -8.35 31.75 32.38
N LEU A 13 -9.39 32.12 31.62
CA LEU A 13 -10.26 31.15 30.93
C LEU A 13 -9.50 30.34 29.89
N PHE A 14 -8.60 30.97 29.13
CA PHE A 14 -7.76 30.28 28.15
C PHE A 14 -6.82 29.28 28.84
N ALA A 15 -6.15 29.70 29.93
CA ALA A 15 -5.29 28.82 30.71
C ALA A 15 -6.07 27.63 31.32
N ALA A 16 -7.31 27.85 31.79
CA ALA A 16 -8.17 26.79 32.30
C ALA A 16 -8.61 25.81 31.19
N CYS A 17 -8.94 26.29 30.00
CA CYS A 17 -9.27 25.43 28.85
C CYS A 17 -8.05 24.61 28.39
N VAL A 18 -6.85 25.21 28.38
CA VAL A 18 -5.61 24.51 28.02
C VAL A 18 -5.27 23.45 29.07
N ALA A 19 -5.33 23.81 30.36
CA ALA A 19 -5.08 22.87 31.46
C ALA A 19 -6.11 21.72 31.47
N GLY A 20 -7.39 22.02 31.25
CA GLY A 20 -8.45 21.02 31.11
C GLY A 20 -8.24 20.13 29.89
N GLY A 21 -7.84 20.69 28.75
CA GLY A 21 -7.51 19.94 27.55
C GLY A 21 -6.32 19.01 27.74
N ILE A 22 -5.26 19.48 28.41
CA ILE A 22 -4.08 18.67 28.76
C ILE A 22 -4.44 17.58 29.77
N TYR A 23 -5.25 17.89 30.77
CA TYR A 23 -5.71 16.93 31.76
C TYR A 23 -6.54 15.83 31.10
N VAL A 24 -7.50 16.18 30.25
CA VAL A 24 -8.28 15.21 29.47
C VAL A 24 -7.40 14.41 28.51
N PHE A 25 -6.42 15.05 27.86
CA PHE A 25 -5.51 14.36 26.95
C PHE A 25 -4.58 13.36 27.67
N ARG A 26 -4.04 13.73 28.83
CA ARG A 26 -3.20 12.85 29.67
C ARG A 26 -4.01 11.76 30.38
N SER A 27 -5.28 12.02 30.66
CA SER A 27 -6.16 11.10 31.40
C SER A 27 -6.98 10.19 30.48
N ARG A 28 -6.82 10.29 29.15
CA ARG A 28 -7.33 9.28 28.23
C ARG A 28 -6.49 8.01 28.44
N PRO A 29 -7.04 6.92 28.98
CA PRO A 29 -6.36 5.64 28.88
C PRO A 29 -6.10 5.39 27.39
N PRO A 30 -4.93 4.83 27.02
CA PRO A 30 -4.69 4.47 25.62
C PRO A 30 -5.88 3.63 25.18
N ALA A 31 -6.55 4.05 24.10
CA ALA A 31 -7.58 3.23 23.49
C ALA A 31 -6.98 1.82 23.36
N PRO A 32 -7.69 0.76 23.78
CA PRO A 32 -7.17 -0.59 23.64
C PRO A 32 -6.71 -0.71 22.20
N ALA A 33 -5.41 -0.95 22.01
CA ALA A 33 -4.86 -1.19 20.68
C ALA A 33 -5.84 -2.14 20.01
N PRO A 34 -6.33 -1.85 18.79
CA PRO A 34 -7.23 -2.79 18.10
C PRO A 34 -6.54 -4.13 18.21
N GLY A 35 -7.13 -5.04 18.99
CA GLY A 35 -6.54 -6.34 19.22
C GLY A 35 -6.22 -6.85 17.84
N LEU A 36 -4.95 -7.20 17.59
CA LEU A 36 -4.60 -7.92 16.39
C LEU A 36 -5.53 -9.13 16.43
N SER A 37 -6.63 -9.07 15.68
CA SER A 37 -7.52 -10.19 15.53
C SER A 37 -6.59 -11.30 15.12
N SER A 38 -6.52 -12.36 15.93
CA SER A 38 -5.79 -13.57 15.55
C SER A 38 -6.13 -13.80 14.08
N PRO A 39 -5.13 -13.96 13.19
CA PRO A 39 -5.43 -14.17 11.79
C PRO A 39 -6.52 -15.24 11.73
N PRO A 40 -7.63 -15.01 11.00
CA PRO A 40 -8.70 -15.98 10.90
C PRO A 40 -8.05 -17.34 10.61
N PRO A 41 -8.58 -18.45 11.19
CA PRO A 41 -8.05 -19.78 10.93
C PRO A 41 -7.75 -19.89 9.45
N ALA A 42 -6.50 -20.22 9.09
CA ALA A 42 -6.09 -20.34 7.71
C ALA A 42 -7.19 -21.13 7.00
N ALA A 43 -7.91 -20.47 6.08
CA ALA A 43 -9.00 -21.12 5.38
C ALA A 43 -8.40 -22.40 4.80
N ALA A 44 -9.07 -23.55 5.06
CA ALA A 44 -8.64 -24.81 4.49
C ALA A 44 -8.35 -24.59 3.00
N PRO A 45 -7.23 -25.11 2.45
CA PRO A 45 -6.86 -24.88 1.07
C PRO A 45 -8.10 -25.05 0.20
N ALA A 46 -8.55 -23.96 -0.42
CA ALA A 46 -9.64 -24.04 -1.36
C ALA A 46 -9.20 -25.04 -2.42
N GLU A 47 -10.01 -26.06 -2.71
CA GLU A 47 -9.70 -26.98 -3.80
C GLU A 47 -9.33 -26.13 -5.03
N PRO A 48 -8.15 -26.37 -5.64
CA PRO A 48 -7.71 -25.53 -6.74
C PRO A 48 -8.79 -25.59 -7.80
N PRO A 49 -9.23 -24.43 -8.34
CA PRO A 49 -10.22 -24.45 -9.40
C PRO A 49 -9.69 -25.38 -10.49
N PRO A 50 -10.53 -26.30 -11.03
CA PRO A 50 -10.07 -27.49 -11.77
C PRO A 50 -9.37 -27.21 -13.10
N ASN A 51 -8.99 -25.96 -13.38
CA ASN A 51 -8.45 -25.53 -14.66
C ASN A 51 -7.35 -24.44 -14.54
N LEU A 52 -6.58 -24.42 -13.45
CA LEU A 52 -5.40 -23.54 -13.40
C LEU A 52 -4.28 -24.13 -14.28
N PRO A 53 -3.62 -23.30 -15.12
CA PRO A 53 -2.46 -23.74 -15.90
C PRO A 53 -1.27 -24.05 -15.00
N ARG A 54 -0.25 -24.71 -15.56
CA ARG A 54 1.06 -24.80 -14.89
C ARG A 54 1.66 -23.41 -14.69
N LEU A 55 2.54 -23.26 -13.71
CA LEU A 55 3.14 -21.98 -13.36
C LEU A 55 3.85 -21.33 -14.55
N GLU A 56 4.56 -22.12 -15.35
CA GLU A 56 5.33 -21.71 -16.53
C GLU A 56 4.43 -21.20 -17.67
N GLU A 57 3.17 -21.65 -17.70
CA GLU A 57 2.18 -21.31 -18.74
C GLU A 57 1.13 -20.29 -18.23
N SER A 58 1.26 -19.86 -16.96
CA SER A 58 0.22 -19.11 -16.25
C SER A 58 0.08 -17.65 -16.69
N ASP A 59 1.08 -17.08 -17.37
CA ASP A 59 1.09 -15.67 -17.73
C ASP A 59 -0.10 -15.26 -18.61
N SER A 60 -0.46 -16.07 -19.60
CA SER A 60 -1.60 -15.77 -20.48
C SER A 60 -2.92 -15.70 -19.70
N PHE A 61 -3.11 -16.66 -18.79
CA PHE A 61 -4.26 -16.72 -17.89
C PHE A 61 -4.29 -15.54 -16.92
N VAL A 62 -3.16 -15.20 -16.31
CA VAL A 62 -3.04 -14.04 -15.41
C VAL A 62 -3.34 -12.73 -16.15
N ARG A 63 -2.83 -12.55 -17.38
CA ARG A 63 -3.10 -11.35 -18.20
C ARG A 63 -4.59 -11.22 -18.50
N GLN A 64 -5.28 -12.32 -18.80
CA GLN A 64 -6.73 -12.32 -19.01
C GLN A 64 -7.50 -11.92 -17.74
N ARG A 65 -7.16 -12.51 -16.58
CA ARG A 65 -7.84 -12.23 -15.31
C ARG A 65 -7.56 -10.82 -14.81
N ALA A 66 -6.29 -10.43 -14.75
CA ALA A 66 -5.86 -9.13 -14.24
C ALA A 66 -6.21 -7.98 -15.19
N GLY A 67 -6.16 -8.19 -16.50
CA GLY A 67 -6.54 -7.18 -17.50
C GLY A 67 -8.01 -6.77 -17.42
N ALA A 68 -8.88 -7.65 -16.93
CA ALA A 68 -10.29 -7.36 -16.69
C ALA A 68 -10.55 -6.49 -15.43
N LEU A 69 -9.53 -6.28 -14.57
CA LEU A 69 -9.70 -5.55 -13.30
C LEU A 69 -9.66 -4.03 -13.46
N SER A 70 -9.02 -3.52 -14.51
CA SER A 70 -8.86 -2.08 -14.74
C SER A 70 -8.51 -1.78 -16.20
N THR A 71 -8.96 -0.63 -16.68
CA THR A 71 -8.59 -0.04 -17.99
C THR A 71 -7.29 0.76 -17.94
N SER A 72 -6.57 0.73 -16.82
CA SER A 72 -5.31 1.46 -16.65
C SER A 72 -4.24 0.97 -17.61
N SER A 73 -3.72 1.89 -18.44
CA SER A 73 -2.57 1.62 -19.31
C SER A 73 -1.34 1.20 -18.51
N LEU A 74 -1.21 1.69 -17.27
CA LEU A 74 -0.10 1.34 -16.39
C LEU A 74 -0.16 -0.13 -15.95
N LEU A 75 -1.35 -0.67 -15.68
CA LEU A 75 -1.54 -2.10 -15.45
C LEU A 75 -1.22 -2.90 -16.70
N ALA A 76 -1.72 -2.46 -17.86
CA ALA A 76 -1.47 -3.13 -19.13
C ALA A 76 0.04 -3.21 -19.46
N GLU A 77 0.80 -2.15 -19.19
CA GLU A 77 2.28 -2.16 -19.34
C GLU A 77 2.96 -3.15 -18.38
N TRP A 78 2.51 -3.24 -17.12
CA TRP A 78 3.08 -4.21 -16.19
C TRP A 78 2.71 -5.65 -16.56
N LEU A 79 1.50 -5.87 -17.06
CA LEU A 79 1.04 -7.17 -17.56
C LEU A 79 1.75 -7.61 -18.86
N LYS A 80 2.59 -6.78 -19.48
CA LYS A 80 3.46 -7.21 -20.60
C LYS A 80 4.68 -8.01 -20.13
N LEU A 81 5.07 -7.87 -18.87
CA LEU A 81 6.20 -8.59 -18.29
C LEU A 81 5.92 -10.08 -18.20
N ASP A 82 7.00 -10.86 -18.09
CA ASP A 82 6.93 -12.31 -17.94
C ASP A 82 7.06 -12.72 -16.47
N GLU A 83 6.70 -13.98 -16.21
CA GLU A 83 6.72 -14.61 -14.89
C GLU A 83 5.88 -13.84 -13.86
N LEU A 84 4.65 -13.47 -14.24
CA LEU A 84 3.81 -12.54 -13.49
C LEU A 84 3.53 -13.02 -12.06
N ILE A 85 3.26 -14.32 -11.89
CA ILE A 85 3.04 -14.94 -10.58
C ILE A 85 4.31 -14.86 -9.72
N ALA A 86 5.47 -15.23 -10.26
CA ALA A 86 6.73 -15.22 -9.52
C ALA A 86 7.11 -13.79 -9.12
N ARG A 87 6.96 -12.83 -10.03
CA ARG A 87 7.26 -11.41 -9.84
C ARG A 87 6.38 -10.77 -8.77
N MET A 88 5.07 -11.05 -8.81
CA MET A 88 4.13 -10.58 -7.78
C MET A 88 4.37 -11.28 -6.44
N SER A 89 4.66 -12.57 -6.43
CA SER A 89 5.05 -13.30 -5.21
C SER A 89 6.33 -12.73 -4.59
N THR A 90 7.30 -12.33 -5.40
CA THR A 90 8.51 -11.60 -4.94
C THR A 90 8.14 -10.27 -4.33
N ALA A 91 7.28 -9.51 -4.99
CA ALA A 91 6.83 -8.22 -4.48
C ALA A 91 6.17 -8.36 -3.11
N MET A 92 5.22 -9.27 -2.97
CA MET A 92 4.52 -9.54 -1.70
C MET A 92 5.49 -9.96 -0.61
N GLY A 93 6.43 -10.86 -0.91
CA GLY A 93 7.44 -11.31 0.05
C GLY A 93 8.39 -10.19 0.50
N LEU A 94 8.79 -9.30 -0.40
CA LEU A 94 9.61 -8.13 -0.06
C LEU A 94 8.82 -7.11 0.78
N ILE A 95 7.58 -6.83 0.42
CA ILE A 95 6.70 -5.92 1.16
C ILE A 95 6.47 -6.45 2.59
N ALA A 96 6.22 -7.75 2.75
CA ALA A 96 6.07 -8.38 4.06
C ALA A 96 7.33 -8.25 4.93
N GLN A 97 8.51 -8.14 4.32
CA GLN A 97 9.78 -7.88 5.00
C GLN A 97 10.08 -6.38 5.20
N GLY A 98 9.15 -5.47 4.85
CA GLY A 98 9.38 -4.02 4.89
C GLY A 98 10.35 -3.51 3.82
N LYS A 99 10.61 -4.31 2.77
CA LYS A 99 11.50 -3.95 1.65
C LYS A 99 10.70 -3.42 0.47
N VAL A 100 11.35 -2.58 -0.35
CA VAL A 100 10.74 -2.00 -1.55
C VAL A 100 11.04 -2.88 -2.78
N PRO A 101 10.02 -3.47 -3.43
CA PRO A 101 10.20 -4.37 -4.57
C PRO A 101 10.39 -3.61 -5.89
N ARG A 102 11.49 -2.86 -6.00
CA ARG A 102 11.79 -2.04 -7.19
C ARG A 102 11.82 -2.87 -8.47
N ASP A 103 12.44 -4.04 -8.41
CA ASP A 103 12.62 -4.90 -9.57
C ASP A 103 11.32 -5.54 -10.04
N SER A 104 10.40 -5.87 -9.12
CA SER A 104 9.08 -6.44 -9.46
C SER A 104 8.15 -5.43 -10.15
N PHE A 105 8.34 -4.13 -9.92
CA PHE A 105 7.48 -3.06 -10.43
C PHE A 105 8.22 -2.05 -11.31
N THR A 106 9.28 -2.49 -12.00
CA THR A 106 10.15 -1.64 -12.86
C THR A 106 9.39 -0.75 -13.83
N THR A 107 8.27 -1.22 -14.39
CA THR A 107 7.44 -0.47 -15.35
C THR A 107 6.45 0.51 -14.69
N LEU A 108 6.16 0.34 -13.39
CA LEU A 108 5.22 1.16 -12.62
C LEU A 108 5.88 2.36 -11.94
N GLY A 109 7.22 2.44 -11.98
CA GLY A 109 7.98 3.50 -11.32
C GLY A 109 7.81 4.88 -11.97
N PRO A 110 7.88 5.96 -11.18
CA PRO A 110 7.88 7.32 -11.72
C PRO A 110 9.10 7.55 -12.62
N ARG A 111 8.87 8.09 -13.83
CA ARG A 111 9.93 8.41 -14.79
C ARG A 111 10.59 9.76 -14.45
N GLY A 112 11.87 9.88 -14.79
CA GLY A 112 12.64 11.11 -14.64
C GLY A 112 13.26 11.31 -13.25
N LYS A 113 14.09 12.35 -13.14
CA LYS A 113 14.81 12.68 -11.91
C LYS A 113 13.84 13.10 -10.80
N PHE A 114 14.23 12.88 -9.55
CA PHE A 114 13.50 13.40 -8.41
C PHE A 114 13.69 14.92 -8.33
N PRO A 115 12.62 15.74 -8.36
CA PRO A 115 12.76 17.18 -8.37
C PRO A 115 13.17 17.70 -6.99
N VAL A 116 14.13 18.60 -6.99
CA VAL A 116 14.69 19.23 -5.79
C VAL A 116 14.73 20.74 -5.99
N LYS A 117 14.57 21.50 -4.90
CA LYS A 117 14.75 22.95 -4.88
C LYS A 117 15.98 23.28 -4.03
N THR A 118 16.75 24.26 -4.49
CA THR A 118 17.87 24.80 -3.73
C THR A 118 17.43 26.08 -3.02
N VAL A 119 17.52 26.11 -1.69
CA VAL A 119 17.22 27.30 -0.87
C VAL A 119 18.42 27.54 0.05
N GLY A 120 19.07 28.70 -0.11
CA GLY A 120 20.27 29.04 0.68
C GLY A 120 21.39 28.01 0.58
N GLY A 121 21.61 27.43 -0.60
CA GLY A 121 22.65 26.41 -0.83
C GLY A 121 22.31 24.99 -0.33
N LYS A 122 21.12 24.78 0.27
CA LYS A 122 20.65 23.46 0.71
C LYS A 122 19.59 22.91 -0.24
N LEU A 123 19.64 21.60 -0.48
CA LEU A 123 18.65 20.88 -1.28
C LEU A 123 17.44 20.49 -0.43
N TYR A 124 16.25 20.80 -0.93
CA TYR A 124 14.96 20.41 -0.38
C TYR A 124 14.17 19.64 -1.42
N VAL A 125 13.29 18.74 -0.96
CA VAL A 125 12.32 18.07 -1.83
C VAL A 125 11.40 19.13 -2.45
N ASP A 126 11.23 19.09 -3.78
CA ASP A 126 10.17 19.87 -4.41
C ASP A 126 8.83 19.14 -4.17
N PRO A 127 7.83 19.76 -3.51
CA PRO A 127 6.51 19.15 -3.34
C PRO A 127 5.84 18.77 -4.66
N ARG A 128 6.20 19.42 -5.78
CA ARG A 128 5.72 19.03 -7.12
C ARG A 128 6.15 17.61 -7.51
N GLY A 129 7.18 17.07 -6.87
CA GLY A 129 7.66 15.70 -7.07
C GLY A 129 6.72 14.61 -6.61
N TYR A 130 5.73 14.92 -5.76
CA TYR A 130 4.74 13.93 -5.33
C TYR A 130 3.78 13.53 -6.45
N ALA A 131 3.47 14.46 -7.38
CA ALA A 131 2.59 14.19 -8.52
C ALA A 131 3.08 13.04 -9.43
N ARG A 132 4.37 12.69 -9.36
CA ARG A 132 4.92 11.55 -10.12
C ARG A 132 4.32 10.21 -9.70
N TYR A 133 3.76 10.12 -8.49
CA TYR A 133 3.09 8.92 -8.00
C TYR A 133 1.60 8.88 -8.36
N ASP A 134 1.03 9.96 -8.91
CA ASP A 134 -0.40 10.05 -9.23
C ASP A 134 -0.84 8.97 -10.22
N ALA A 135 0.03 8.59 -11.16
CA ALA A 135 -0.25 7.50 -12.10
C ALA A 135 -0.44 6.16 -11.37
N PHE A 136 0.44 5.84 -10.41
CA PHE A 136 0.34 4.63 -9.61
C PHE A 136 -0.85 4.68 -8.65
N ALA A 137 -1.06 5.81 -7.97
CA ALA A 137 -2.23 6.01 -7.11
C ALA A 137 -3.55 5.91 -7.91
N GLY A 138 -3.56 6.45 -9.12
CA GLY A 138 -4.67 6.34 -10.06
C GLY A 138 -4.93 4.90 -10.50
N LEU A 139 -3.88 4.12 -10.75
CA LEU A 139 -3.99 2.67 -10.98
C LEU A 139 -4.65 1.98 -9.78
N VAL A 140 -4.14 2.16 -8.57
CA VAL A 140 -4.71 1.50 -7.38
C VAL A 140 -6.18 1.90 -7.19
N ARG A 141 -6.51 3.18 -7.38
CA ARG A 141 -7.89 3.68 -7.28
C ARG A 141 -8.82 3.11 -8.37
N SER A 142 -8.29 2.75 -9.53
CA SER A 142 -9.08 2.19 -10.63
C SER A 142 -9.49 0.73 -10.43
N LEU A 143 -8.85 0.02 -9.50
CA LEU A 143 -9.11 -1.40 -9.26
C LEU A 143 -10.39 -1.58 -8.44
N ASN A 144 -11.27 -2.47 -8.90
CA ASN A 144 -12.38 -2.93 -8.07
C ASN A 144 -11.85 -3.88 -6.98
N ALA A 145 -11.92 -3.46 -5.71
CA ALA A 145 -11.35 -4.23 -4.59
C ALA A 145 -11.92 -5.65 -4.48
N ALA A 146 -13.24 -5.82 -4.63
CA ALA A 146 -13.89 -7.13 -4.51
C ALA A 146 -13.52 -8.06 -5.66
N ALA A 147 -13.48 -7.55 -6.90
CA ALA A 147 -13.05 -8.33 -8.06
C ALA A 147 -11.56 -8.70 -7.97
N THR A 148 -10.72 -7.76 -7.49
CA THR A 148 -9.29 -7.99 -7.30
C THR A 148 -9.04 -9.08 -6.25
N ALA A 149 -9.77 -9.04 -5.13
CA ALA A 149 -9.67 -10.08 -4.10
C ALA A 149 -10.08 -11.46 -4.64
N LYS A 150 -11.15 -11.54 -5.44
CA LYS A 150 -11.55 -12.80 -6.10
C LYS A 150 -10.46 -13.36 -7.00
N VAL A 151 -9.85 -12.52 -7.84
CA VAL A 151 -8.73 -12.94 -8.70
C VAL A 151 -7.53 -13.38 -7.88
N LEU A 152 -7.19 -12.69 -6.80
CA LEU A 152 -6.08 -13.09 -5.91
C LEU A 152 -6.34 -14.46 -5.26
N LEU A 153 -7.58 -14.72 -4.81
CA LEU A 153 -7.96 -16.01 -4.25
C LEU A 153 -7.96 -17.12 -5.31
N GLU A 154 -8.42 -16.83 -6.53
CA GLU A 154 -8.36 -17.77 -7.66
C GLU A 154 -6.91 -18.15 -8.01
N LEU A 155 -5.99 -17.18 -7.94
CA LEU A 155 -4.57 -17.37 -8.24
C LEU A 155 -3.75 -17.86 -7.03
N ALA A 156 -4.36 -18.00 -5.84
CA ALA A 156 -3.66 -18.41 -4.61
C ALA A 156 -2.84 -19.71 -4.79
N PRO A 157 -3.36 -20.77 -5.44
CA PRO A 157 -2.58 -22.00 -5.64
C PRO A 157 -1.30 -21.79 -6.47
N LEU A 158 -1.30 -20.85 -7.42
CA LEU A 158 -0.11 -20.53 -8.22
C LEU A 158 0.92 -19.75 -7.41
N PHE A 159 0.47 -18.85 -6.53
CA PHE A 159 1.37 -18.15 -5.61
C PHE A 159 2.04 -19.11 -4.63
N GLU A 160 1.31 -20.09 -4.10
CA GLU A 160 1.87 -21.13 -3.23
C GLU A 160 2.93 -21.97 -3.95
N GLN A 161 2.66 -22.39 -5.19
CA GLN A 161 3.63 -23.10 -6.03
C GLN A 161 4.91 -22.28 -6.25
N ALA A 162 4.76 -20.99 -6.59
CA ALA A 162 5.90 -20.09 -6.80
C ALA A 162 6.72 -19.84 -5.52
N GLN A 163 6.08 -19.76 -4.36
CA GLN A 163 6.77 -19.64 -3.06
C GLN A 163 7.45 -20.94 -2.65
N GLY A 164 6.81 -22.09 -2.91
CA GLY A 164 7.39 -23.42 -2.68
C GLY A 164 8.64 -23.64 -3.52
N LEU A 165 8.59 -23.30 -4.81
CA LEU A 165 9.74 -23.38 -5.72
C LEU A 165 10.91 -22.48 -5.28
N ARG A 166 10.63 -21.28 -4.73
CA ARG A 166 11.69 -20.36 -4.27
C ARG A 166 12.39 -20.81 -2.99
N ARG A 167 11.82 -21.73 -2.20
CA ARG A 167 12.53 -22.29 -1.03
C ARG A 167 13.68 -23.24 -1.40
N PHE A 168 13.81 -23.62 -2.68
CA PHE A 168 14.78 -24.62 -3.13
C PHE A 168 15.95 -24.08 -3.97
N HIS A 169 16.17 -22.76 -4.02
CA HIS A 169 17.38 -22.22 -4.64
C HIS A 169 18.37 -21.71 -3.58
N PRO A 170 19.53 -22.37 -3.37
CA PRO A 170 20.63 -21.87 -2.56
C PRO A 170 21.34 -20.68 -3.21
#